data_AF-A0A2E4PP28-F1
#
_entry.id   AF-A0A2E4PP28-F1
#
_cell.length_a   1.000
_cell.length_b   1.000
_cell.length_c   1.000
_cell.angle_alpha   90.00
_cell.angle_beta   90.00
_cell.angle_gamma   90.00
#
_symmetry.space_group_name_H-M   'P 1'
#
loop_
_entity.id
_entity.type
_entity.pdbx_description
1 polymer ?
#
loop_
_entity_poly.entity_id
_entity_poly.type
_entity_poly.pdbx_seq_one_letter_code
_entity_poly.pdbx_strand_id
1 'polypeptide(L)'
;MDKVGIWKKYEMFDLFKDLEQAEEVLSKLTGGSSNNFNSVEDFYNAFVEELYDLKGQNVPNFEQICLWFAPTSAWDDFVGLDGMELANRIYERAEKWNKNNL
;
A
#
# COMPACT_ATOMS: atom_id res chain seq x y z
N MET A 1 0.58 -26.56 -1.60
CA MET A 1 -0.15 -25.70 -0.65
C MET A 1 -1.23 -24.99 -1.43
N ASP A 2 -2.45 -24.90 -0.90
CA ASP A 2 -3.54 -24.13 -1.53
C ASP A 2 -3.34 -22.62 -1.33
N LYS A 3 -3.81 -21.80 -2.29
CA LYS A 3 -3.70 -20.34 -2.32
C LYS A 3 -4.14 -19.69 -1.00
N VAL A 4 -5.24 -20.18 -0.41
CA VAL A 4 -5.79 -19.65 0.85
C VAL A 4 -4.84 -19.90 2.04
N GLY A 5 -4.13 -21.04 2.05
CA GLY A 5 -3.16 -21.35 3.09
C GLY A 5 -1.93 -20.45 3.04
N ILE A 6 -1.46 -20.11 1.84
CA ILE A 6 -0.36 -19.17 1.64
C ILE A 6 -0.78 -17.77 2.07
N TRP A 7 -1.98 -17.33 1.66
CA TRP A 7 -2.50 -16.00 2.01
C TRP A 7 -2.67 -15.81 3.51
N LYS A 8 -3.16 -16.83 4.23
CA LYS A 8 -3.20 -16.80 5.70
C LYS A 8 -1.82 -16.76 6.34
N LYS A 9 -0.86 -17.53 5.82
CA LYS A 9 0.52 -17.58 6.36
C LYS A 9 1.21 -16.22 6.30
N TYR A 10 0.96 -15.45 5.25
CA TYR A 10 1.60 -14.14 5.03
C TYR A 10 0.72 -12.95 5.41
N GLU A 11 -0.36 -13.17 6.15
CA GLU A 11 -1.23 -12.08 6.62
C GLU A 11 -1.75 -11.21 5.45
N MET A 12 -1.94 -11.81 4.27
CA MET A 12 -2.33 -11.10 3.05
C MET A 12 -3.68 -10.40 3.21
N PHE A 13 -4.62 -11.02 3.93
CA PHE A 13 -5.90 -10.41 4.24
C PHE A 13 -5.74 -9.16 5.12
N ASP A 14 -4.79 -9.18 6.06
CA ASP A 14 -4.51 -8.05 6.91
C ASP A 14 -3.78 -6.93 6.14
N LEU A 15 -2.90 -7.28 5.18
CA LEU A 15 -2.28 -6.31 4.27
C LEU A 15 -3.35 -5.62 3.40
N PHE A 16 -4.24 -6.37 2.76
CA PHE A 16 -5.32 -5.76 1.97
C PHE A 16 -6.24 -4.88 2.81
N LYS A 17 -6.54 -5.29 4.06
CA LYS A 17 -7.32 -4.47 4.98
C LYS A 17 -6.61 -3.15 5.32
N ASP A 18 -5.30 -3.17 5.55
CA ASP A 18 -4.53 -1.94 5.77
C ASP A 18 -4.50 -1.07 4.50
N LEU A 19 -4.37 -1.66 3.31
CA LEU A 19 -4.42 -0.93 2.03
C LEU A 19 -5.79 -0.26 1.81
N GLU A 20 -6.89 -0.93 2.15
CA GLU A 20 -8.23 -0.34 2.12
C GLU A 20 -8.38 0.79 3.15
N GLN A 21 -7.78 0.65 4.33
CA GLN A 21 -7.71 1.75 5.30
C GLN A 21 -6.90 2.94 4.75
N ALA A 22 -5.83 2.68 4.00
CA ALA A 22 -5.03 3.72 3.35
C ALA A 22 -5.82 4.44 2.25
N GLU A 23 -6.61 3.70 1.46
CA GLU A 23 -7.56 4.27 0.48
C GLU A 23 -8.53 5.25 1.17
N GLU A 24 -9.13 4.83 2.29
CA GLU A 24 -10.05 5.68 3.05
C GLU A 24 -9.40 6.95 3.59
N VAL A 25 -8.12 6.91 3.98
CA VAL A 25 -7.37 8.10 4.42
C VAL A 25 -7.16 9.05 3.25
N LEU A 26 -6.62 8.55 2.14
CA LEU A 26 -6.31 9.34 0.95
C LEU A 26 -7.56 9.99 0.35
N SER A 27 -8.70 9.28 0.33
CA SER A 27 -9.97 9.80 -0.19
C SER A 27 -10.50 11.04 0.54
N LYS A 28 -10.02 11.30 1.77
CA LYS A 28 -10.43 12.44 2.60
C LYS A 28 -9.48 13.63 2.51
N LEU A 29 -8.31 13.44 1.88
CA LEU A 29 -7.31 14.49 1.70
C LEU A 29 -7.57 15.24 0.38
N THR A 30 -7.12 16.49 0.31
CA THR A 30 -7.18 17.31 -0.92
C THR A 30 -5.94 18.18 -1.05
N GLY A 31 -5.43 18.33 -2.27
CA GLY A 31 -4.26 19.16 -2.55
C GLY A 31 -2.93 18.54 -2.08
N GLY A 32 -1.99 19.41 -1.69
CA GLY A 32 -0.61 19.01 -1.40
C GLY A 32 0.18 18.64 -2.66
N SER A 33 1.45 18.29 -2.49
CA SER A 33 2.30 17.81 -3.58
C SER A 33 3.41 16.95 -3.01
N SER A 34 3.79 15.88 -3.71
CA SER A 34 4.96 15.05 -3.42
C SER A 34 5.91 15.07 -4.63
N ASN A 35 7.14 14.59 -4.48
CA ASN A 35 8.12 14.55 -5.58
C ASN A 35 7.59 13.87 -6.86
N ASN A 36 6.78 12.82 -6.70
CA ASN A 36 6.29 12.00 -7.83
C ASN A 36 4.82 12.26 -8.18
N PHE A 37 4.10 13.07 -7.39
CA PHE A 37 2.66 13.29 -7.55
C PHE A 37 2.33 14.77 -7.38
N ASN A 38 1.62 15.31 -8.37
CA ASN A 38 1.29 16.74 -8.39
C ASN A 38 0.23 17.13 -7.35
N SER A 39 -0.57 16.15 -6.90
CA SER A 39 -1.62 16.30 -5.89
C SER A 39 -1.86 14.97 -5.18
N VAL A 40 -2.49 15.00 -3.99
CA VAL A 40 -2.94 13.76 -3.33
C VAL A 40 -3.98 13.01 -4.16
N GLU A 41 -4.79 13.71 -4.97
CA GLU A 41 -5.72 13.07 -5.91
C GLU A 41 -5.02 12.23 -6.99
N ASP A 42 -3.86 12.69 -7.48
CA ASP A 42 -3.03 11.97 -8.46
C ASP A 42 -2.46 10.70 -7.83
N PHE A 43 -1.96 10.81 -6.59
CA PHE A 43 -1.51 9.68 -5.82
C PHE A 43 -2.63 8.69 -5.48
N TYR A 44 -3.80 9.19 -5.06
CA TYR A 44 -4.97 8.38 -4.76
C TYR A 44 -5.42 7.54 -5.97
N ASN A 45 -5.50 8.16 -7.15
CA ASN A 45 -5.88 7.44 -8.37
C ASN A 45 -4.88 6.34 -8.72
N ALA A 46 -3.57 6.63 -8.67
CA ALA A 46 -2.53 5.63 -8.90
C ALA A 46 -2.58 4.49 -7.86
N PHE A 47 -2.81 4.84 -6.58
CA PHE A 47 -2.93 3.88 -5.50
C PHE A 47 -4.13 2.94 -5.67
N VAL A 48 -5.29 3.49 -6.05
CA VAL A 48 -6.51 2.70 -6.29
C VAL A 48 -6.33 1.75 -7.47
N GLU A 49 -5.74 2.22 -8.58
CA GLU A 49 -5.47 1.38 -9.75
C GLU A 49 -4.60 0.16 -9.38
N GLU A 50 -3.49 0.40 -8.68
CA GLU A 50 -2.60 -0.64 -8.18
C GLU A 50 -3.31 -1.62 -7.23
N LEU A 51 -4.12 -1.10 -6.28
CA LEU A 51 -4.86 -1.94 -5.34
C LEU A 51 -5.85 -2.89 -6.04
N TYR A 52 -6.53 -2.41 -7.09
CA TYR A 52 -7.43 -3.24 -7.88
C TYR A 52 -6.68 -4.29 -8.71
N ASP A 53 -5.53 -3.94 -9.29
CA ASP A 53 -4.69 -4.89 -10.03
C ASP A 53 -4.19 -6.01 -9.12
N LEU A 54 -3.65 -5.66 -7.94
CA LEU A 54 -3.18 -6.60 -6.93
C LEU A 54 -4.25 -7.60 -6.49
N LYS A 55 -5.50 -7.15 -6.35
CA LYS A 55 -6.65 -8.02 -6.02
C LYS A 55 -6.95 -9.04 -7.12
N GLY A 56 -6.64 -8.72 -8.38
CA GLY A 56 -6.81 -9.61 -9.54
C GLY A 56 -5.64 -10.57 -9.78
N GLN A 57 -4.44 -10.26 -9.29
CA GLN A 57 -3.24 -11.05 -9.51
C GLN A 57 -3.30 -12.42 -8.80
N ASN A 58 -2.75 -13.45 -9.46
CA ASN A 58 -2.67 -14.78 -8.84
C ASN A 58 -1.59 -14.85 -7.76
N VAL A 59 -0.47 -14.17 -8.00
CA VAL A 59 0.62 -13.92 -7.06
C VAL A 59 0.87 -12.41 -7.10
N PRO A 60 0.37 -11.64 -6.11
CA PRO A 60 0.50 -10.19 -6.16
C PRO A 60 1.95 -9.73 -6.01
N ASN A 61 2.33 -8.68 -6.73
CA ASN A 61 3.62 -8.02 -6.59
C ASN A 61 3.47 -6.69 -5.83
N PHE A 62 3.88 -6.62 -4.57
CA PHE A 62 3.74 -5.42 -3.75
C PHE A 62 4.94 -4.46 -3.85
N GLU A 63 5.82 -4.57 -4.85
CA GLU A 63 6.98 -3.67 -4.98
C GLU A 63 6.58 -2.20 -5.00
N GLN A 64 5.52 -1.84 -5.74
CA GLN A 64 5.04 -0.47 -5.82
C GLN A 64 4.47 0.01 -4.47
N ILE A 65 3.73 -0.85 -3.77
CA ILE A 65 3.26 -0.60 -2.41
C ILE A 65 4.45 -0.35 -1.46
N CYS A 66 5.51 -1.15 -1.53
CA CYS A 66 6.72 -0.91 -0.73
C CYS A 66 7.32 0.48 -0.99
N LEU A 67 7.36 0.94 -2.25
CA LEU A 67 7.88 2.27 -2.59
C LEU A 67 7.00 3.39 -2.04
N TRP A 68 5.69 3.25 -2.11
CA TRP A 68 4.75 4.27 -1.66
C TRP A 68 4.60 4.37 -0.14
N PHE A 69 4.91 3.30 0.61
CA PHE A 69 4.81 3.28 2.07
C PHE A 69 6.16 3.17 2.80
N ALA A 70 7.28 3.23 2.07
CA ALA A 70 8.61 3.35 2.67
C ALA A 70 8.73 4.67 3.47
N PRO A 71 9.63 4.75 4.47
CA PRO A 71 9.87 6.02 5.16
C PRO A 71 10.27 7.13 4.19
N THR A 72 9.76 8.34 4.40
CA THR A 72 9.99 9.54 3.57
C THR A 72 9.45 9.42 2.14
N SER A 73 8.40 8.62 1.94
CA SER A 73 7.75 8.43 0.64
C SER A 73 6.63 9.44 0.38
N ALA A 74 5.96 9.26 -0.77
CA ALA A 74 4.75 10.00 -1.11
C ALA A 74 3.66 9.94 -0.03
N TRP A 75 3.51 8.80 0.66
CA TRP A 75 2.57 8.70 1.77
C TRP A 75 2.90 9.68 2.90
N ASP A 76 4.17 9.75 3.32
CA ASP A 76 4.61 10.67 4.36
C ASP A 76 4.41 12.14 3.96
N ASP A 77 4.64 12.48 2.69
CA ASP A 77 4.42 13.83 2.15
C ASP A 77 2.95 14.28 2.26
N PHE A 78 2.00 13.36 2.09
CA PHE A 78 0.56 13.69 2.10
C PHE A 78 -0.10 13.51 3.46
N VAL A 79 0.24 12.46 4.21
CA VAL A 79 -0.46 12.06 5.43
C VAL A 79 0.30 12.48 6.69
N GLY A 80 1.62 12.63 6.60
CA GLY A 80 2.46 13.00 7.74
C GLY A 80 2.45 11.96 8.87
N LEU A 81 2.78 12.41 10.08
CA LEU A 81 3.00 11.54 11.23
C LEU A 81 1.75 10.73 11.66
N ASP A 82 0.55 11.28 11.45
CA ASP A 82 -0.71 10.59 11.75
C ASP A 82 -0.90 9.31 10.91
N GLY A 83 -0.27 9.24 9.73
CA GLY A 83 -0.29 8.07 8.84
C GLY A 83 0.86 7.09 9.06
N MET A 84 1.84 7.41 9.90
CA MET A 84 3.10 6.66 9.98
C MET A 84 2.91 5.22 10.48
N GLU A 85 2.04 5.01 11.47
CA GLU A 85 1.79 3.66 11.99
C GLU A 85 1.18 2.77 10.90
N LEU A 86 0.20 3.28 10.16
CA LEU A 86 -0.44 2.55 9.06
C LEU A 86 0.57 2.25 7.95
N ALA A 87 1.41 3.22 7.59
CA ALA A 87 2.44 3.03 6.56
C ALA A 87 3.46 1.95 6.94
N ASN A 88 3.96 1.98 8.17
CA ASN A 88 4.91 0.99 8.65
C ASN A 88 4.33 -0.42 8.59
N ARG A 89 3.08 -0.61 9.03
CA ARG A 89 2.41 -1.93 8.96
C ARG A 89 2.27 -2.43 7.53
N ILE A 90 1.87 -1.56 6.60
CA ILE A 90 1.75 -1.89 5.17
C ILE A 90 3.12 -2.29 4.60
N TYR A 91 4.14 -1.46 4.83
CA TYR A 91 5.49 -1.67 4.33
C TYR A 91 6.08 -2.99 4.84
N GLU A 92 6.02 -3.26 6.15
CA GLU A 92 6.55 -4.49 6.74
C GLU A 92 5.88 -5.75 6.16
N ARG A 93 4.57 -5.71 5.96
CA ARG A 93 3.79 -6.85 5.41
C ARG A 93 4.08 -7.06 3.93
N ALA A 94 4.09 -5.98 3.14
CA ALA A 94 4.41 -6.01 1.71
C ALA A 94 5.84 -6.50 1.45
N GLU A 95 6.81 -5.98 2.20
CA GLU A 95 8.21 -6.36 2.06
C GLU A 95 8.43 -7.84 2.46
N LYS A 96 7.77 -8.30 3.53
CA LYS A 96 7.78 -9.71 3.95
C LYS A 96 7.21 -10.61 2.85
N TRP A 97 6.12 -10.22 2.17
CA TRP A 97 5.59 -10.99 1.06
C TRP A 97 6.59 -11.08 -0.09
N ASN A 98 7.12 -9.94 -0.55
CA ASN A 98 8.03 -9.89 -1.69
C ASN A 98 9.30 -10.73 -1.44
N LYS A 99 9.92 -10.61 -0.26
CA LYS A 99 11.10 -11.42 0.10
C LYS A 99 10.86 -12.94 0.11
N ASN A 100 9.62 -13.37 0.25
CA ASN A 100 9.26 -14.80 0.34
C ASN A 100 8.69 -15.38 -0.95
N ASN A 101 8.33 -14.53 -1.94
CA ASN A 101 7.73 -14.94 -3.20
C ASN A 101 8.55 -14.49 -4.43
N LEU A 102 9.75 -13.95 -4.21
CA LEU A 102 10.82 -13.74 -5.20
C LEU A 102 11.76 -14.94 -5.29
#